data_AF-A0AA95DY36-F1
#
_entry.id   AF-A0AA95DY36-F1
#
_cell.length_a   1.000
_cell.length_b   1.000
_cell.length_c   1.000
_cell.angle_alpha   90.00
_cell.angle_beta   90.00
_cell.angle_gamma   90.00
#
_symmetry.space_group_name_H-M   'P 1'
#
loop_
_entity.id
_entity.type
_entity.pdbx_description
1 polymer ?
#
loop_
_entity_poly.entity_id
_entity_poly.type
_entity_poly.pdbx_seq_one_letter_code
_entity_poly.pdbx_strand_id
1 'polypeptide(L)'
;MKLKIILLAMLLGSTDAFAQTILASQHTASIYAYKKQRDLTQEWVNLNDIKGQWLALIDETFETSTQNATTEELVTINSIKNDLKAVDIEQEMIIVYQHTYTSQELELLINFYKTPEGQSILKKNQHLSEKLKDIQIKHIQQLMKKYDATT
;
A
#
# COMPACT_ATOMS: atom_id res chain seq x y z
N MET A 1 -38.08 -5.68 -0.96
CA MET A 1 -37.86 -6.92 -1.75
C MET A 1 -37.44 -8.12 -0.91
N LYS A 2 -36.48 -7.97 0.05
CA LYS A 2 -35.99 -9.05 0.93
C LYS A 2 -37.07 -9.75 1.79
N LEU A 3 -38.05 -8.99 2.30
CA LEU A 3 -39.11 -9.53 3.17
C LEU A 3 -40.05 -10.52 2.45
N LYS A 4 -40.34 -10.31 1.16
CA LYS A 4 -41.20 -11.19 0.37
C LYS A 4 -40.54 -12.53 0.04
N ILE A 5 -39.22 -12.55 -0.15
CA ILE A 5 -38.45 -13.77 -0.44
C ILE A 5 -38.36 -14.64 0.83
N ILE A 6 -38.15 -14.02 1.99
CA ILE A 6 -38.10 -14.69 3.29
C ILE A 6 -39.46 -15.31 3.65
N LEU A 7 -40.56 -14.60 3.38
CA LEU A 7 -41.93 -15.12 3.57
C LEU A 7 -42.27 -16.28 2.61
N LEU A 8 -41.79 -16.25 1.36
CA LEU A 8 -42.02 -17.31 0.38
C LEU A 8 -41.26 -18.61 0.70
N ALA A 9 -40.06 -18.50 1.27
CA ALA A 9 -39.24 -19.63 1.70
C ALA A 9 -39.78 -20.32 2.99
N MET A 10 -40.51 -19.59 3.83
CA MET A 10 -41.21 -20.18 4.99
C MET A 10 -42.51 -20.90 4.59
N LEU A 11 -43.14 -20.52 3.48
CA LEU A 11 -44.39 -21.12 2.98
C LEU A 11 -44.17 -22.44 2.20
N LEU A 12 -42.97 -22.66 1.68
CA LEU A 12 -42.60 -23.86 0.92
C LEU A 12 -41.66 -24.72 1.78
N GLY A 13 -42.24 -25.58 2.60
CA GLY A 13 -41.50 -26.48 3.49
C GLY A 13 -40.41 -27.27 2.76
N SER A 14 -39.17 -26.82 2.89
CA SER A 14 -37.96 -27.63 2.73
C SER A 14 -36.83 -26.86 3.40
N THR A 15 -36.31 -27.43 4.47
CA THR A 15 -35.14 -26.92 5.20
C THR A 15 -33.93 -26.69 4.28
N ASP A 16 -33.87 -27.40 3.16
CA ASP A 16 -32.81 -27.28 2.15
C ASP A 16 -32.86 -26.00 1.31
N ALA A 17 -34.03 -25.52 0.88
CA ALA A 17 -34.13 -24.28 0.10
C ALA A 17 -33.75 -23.06 0.96
N PHE A 18 -34.10 -23.09 2.25
CA PHE A 18 -33.70 -22.08 3.22
C PHE A 18 -32.18 -22.15 3.49
N ALA A 19 -31.62 -23.34 3.69
CA ALA A 19 -30.19 -23.54 3.89
C ALA A 19 -29.36 -23.07 2.68
N GLN A 20 -29.78 -23.39 1.45
CA GLN A 20 -29.10 -22.91 0.24
C GLN A 20 -29.22 -21.39 0.06
N THR A 21 -30.34 -20.79 0.43
CA THR A 21 -30.50 -19.33 0.41
C THR A 21 -29.58 -18.65 1.43
N ILE A 22 -29.43 -19.23 2.63
CA ILE A 22 -28.46 -18.76 3.63
C ILE A 22 -27.04 -18.87 3.09
N LEU A 23 -26.63 -20.02 2.55
CA LEU A 23 -25.29 -20.22 2.00
C LEU A 23 -24.98 -19.28 0.83
N ALA A 24 -25.93 -19.09 -0.10
CA ALA A 24 -25.80 -18.13 -1.18
C ALA A 24 -25.68 -16.69 -0.65
N SER A 25 -26.47 -16.32 0.36
CA SER A 25 -26.39 -14.99 0.97
C SER A 25 -25.07 -14.74 1.70
N GLN A 26 -24.52 -15.77 2.38
CA GLN A 26 -23.22 -15.72 3.05
C GLN A 26 -22.08 -15.61 2.04
N HIS A 27 -22.13 -16.39 0.96
CA HIS A 27 -21.15 -16.33 -0.13
C HIS A 27 -21.18 -14.98 -0.85
N THR A 28 -22.37 -14.41 -1.07
CA THR A 28 -22.47 -13.07 -1.70
C THR A 28 -21.96 -11.98 -0.74
N ALA A 29 -22.21 -12.12 0.56
CA ALA A 29 -21.70 -11.22 1.59
C ALA A 29 -20.16 -11.28 1.70
N SER A 30 -19.54 -12.47 1.58
CA SER A 30 -18.08 -12.61 1.61
C SER A 30 -17.43 -12.00 0.36
N ILE A 31 -18.01 -12.19 -0.83
CA ILE A 31 -17.55 -11.51 -2.06
C ILE A 31 -17.64 -9.99 -1.93
N TYR A 32 -18.76 -9.48 -1.40
CA TYR A 32 -18.94 -8.04 -1.21
C TYR A 32 -17.96 -7.47 -0.19
N ALA A 33 -17.73 -8.16 0.92
CA ALA A 33 -16.76 -7.75 1.93
C ALA A 33 -15.34 -7.70 1.37
N TYR A 34 -14.91 -8.72 0.62
CA TYR A 34 -13.62 -8.76 -0.04
C TYR A 34 -13.47 -7.62 -1.06
N LYS A 35 -14.48 -7.40 -1.90
CA LYS A 35 -14.48 -6.31 -2.87
C LYS A 35 -14.40 -4.95 -2.18
N LYS A 36 -15.20 -4.71 -1.13
CA LYS A 36 -15.16 -3.47 -0.35
C LYS A 36 -13.76 -3.23 0.23
N GLN A 37 -13.13 -4.24 0.81
CA GLN A 37 -11.79 -4.10 1.39
C GLN A 37 -10.74 -3.78 0.33
N ARG A 38 -10.80 -4.45 -0.84
CA ARG A 38 -9.93 -4.14 -1.98
C ARG A 38 -10.11 -2.70 -2.46
N ASP A 39 -11.35 -2.26 -2.67
CA ASP A 39 -11.66 -0.93 -3.18
C ASP A 39 -11.16 0.16 -2.21
N LEU A 40 -11.38 -0.01 -0.90
CA LEU A 40 -10.83 0.88 0.13
C LEU A 40 -9.30 0.88 0.13
N THR A 41 -8.68 -0.29 0.00
CA THR A 41 -7.22 -0.39 0.01
C THR A 41 -6.60 0.30 -1.22
N GLN A 42 -7.20 0.12 -2.39
CA GLN A 42 -6.80 0.82 -3.61
C GLN A 42 -6.92 2.34 -3.43
N GLU A 43 -8.02 2.81 -2.84
CA GLU A 43 -8.20 4.22 -2.55
C GLU A 43 -7.13 4.75 -1.60
N TRP A 44 -6.78 4.00 -0.56
CA TRP A 44 -5.71 4.35 0.37
C TRP A 44 -4.34 4.44 -0.31
N VAL A 45 -4.00 3.44 -1.14
CA VAL A 45 -2.75 3.40 -1.92
C VAL A 45 -2.64 4.62 -2.85
N ASN A 46 -3.73 4.95 -3.55
CA ASN A 46 -3.78 6.11 -4.44
C ASN A 46 -3.65 7.43 -3.67
N LEU A 47 -4.33 7.55 -2.53
CA LEU A 47 -4.30 8.76 -1.71
C LEU A 47 -2.91 9.07 -1.15
N ASN A 48 -2.09 8.04 -0.90
CA ASN A 48 -0.72 8.18 -0.42
C ASN A 48 0.32 8.28 -1.54
N ASP A 49 -0.04 8.13 -2.81
CA ASP A 49 0.91 8.09 -3.93
C ASP A 49 2.06 7.08 -3.69
N ILE A 50 1.73 5.87 -3.24
CA ILE A 50 2.71 4.83 -2.92
C ILE A 50 3.62 4.53 -4.12
N LYS A 51 3.05 4.51 -5.33
CA LYS A 51 3.81 4.29 -6.56
C LYS A 51 4.81 5.41 -6.83
N GLY A 52 4.39 6.67 -6.68
CA GLY A 52 5.29 7.81 -6.80
C GLY A 52 6.44 7.74 -5.79
N GLN A 53 6.13 7.42 -4.52
CA GLN A 53 7.14 7.26 -3.48
C GLN A 53 8.11 6.11 -3.76
N TRP A 54 7.63 4.97 -4.25
CA TRP A 54 8.46 3.83 -4.66
C TRP A 54 9.43 4.19 -5.78
N LEU A 55 8.94 4.85 -6.82
CA LEU A 55 9.75 5.28 -7.95
C LEU A 55 10.82 6.30 -7.53
N ALA A 56 10.44 7.27 -6.69
CA ALA A 56 11.37 8.28 -6.15
C ALA A 56 12.48 7.63 -5.30
N LEU A 57 12.12 6.67 -4.43
CA LEU A 57 13.10 5.93 -3.62
C LEU A 57 14.08 5.15 -4.48
N ILE A 58 13.62 4.49 -5.54
CA ILE A 58 14.49 3.80 -6.50
C ILE A 58 15.45 4.82 -7.13
N ASP A 59 14.91 5.92 -7.67
CA ASP A 59 15.74 6.92 -8.35
C ASP A 59 16.83 7.48 -7.44
N GLU A 60 16.47 7.85 -6.20
CA GLU A 60 17.42 8.37 -5.21
C GLU A 60 18.48 7.32 -4.79
N THR A 61 18.07 6.06 -4.62
CA THR A 61 18.97 4.97 -4.23
C THR A 61 20.05 4.73 -5.29
N PHE A 62 19.66 4.77 -6.57
CA PHE A 62 20.58 4.49 -7.67
C PHE A 62 21.35 5.73 -8.15
N GLU A 63 20.87 6.95 -7.90
CA GLU A 63 21.62 8.18 -8.24
C GLU A 63 23.01 8.21 -7.58
N THR A 64 23.09 7.87 -6.30
CA THR A 64 24.37 7.81 -5.56
C THR A 64 25.29 6.69 -6.03
N SER A 65 24.73 5.58 -6.52
CA SER A 65 25.49 4.39 -6.93
C SER A 65 26.09 4.50 -8.34
N THR A 66 25.72 5.51 -9.13
CA THR A 66 26.14 5.63 -10.54
C THR A 66 27.32 6.58 -10.77
N GLN A 67 27.71 7.39 -9.78
CA GLN A 67 28.70 8.46 -9.96
C GLN A 67 30.13 7.96 -10.24
N ASN A 68 30.47 6.74 -9.81
CA ASN A 68 31.80 6.14 -10.00
C ASN A 68 31.76 4.74 -10.64
N ALA A 69 30.62 4.35 -11.23
CA ALA A 69 30.43 3.02 -11.80
C ALA A 69 31.07 2.92 -13.19
N THR A 70 31.66 1.76 -13.49
CA THR A 70 32.11 1.40 -14.83
C THR A 70 30.92 1.21 -15.79
N THR A 71 31.18 1.22 -17.10
CA THR A 71 30.12 0.99 -18.10
C THR A 71 29.38 -0.33 -17.90
N GLU A 72 30.08 -1.40 -17.52
CA GLU A 72 29.48 -2.71 -17.27
C GLU A 72 28.59 -2.67 -16.03
N GLU A 73 29.07 -2.08 -14.93
CA GLU A 73 28.28 -1.88 -13.71
C GLU A 73 27.05 -1.01 -13.97
N LEU A 74 27.16 0.03 -14.81
CA LEU A 74 26.02 0.87 -15.19
C LEU A 74 24.94 0.09 -15.94
N VAL A 75 25.30 -0.86 -16.81
CA VAL A 75 24.33 -1.72 -17.49
C VAL A 75 23.57 -2.58 -16.48
N THR A 76 24.29 -3.22 -15.55
CA THR A 76 23.68 -4.04 -14.49
C THR A 76 22.80 -3.20 -13.56
N ILE A 77 23.29 -2.05 -13.11
CA ILE A 77 22.54 -1.11 -12.26
C ILE A 77 21.24 -0.68 -12.96
N ASN A 78 21.30 -0.34 -14.25
CA ASN A 78 20.11 0.06 -15.00
C ASN A 78 19.12 -1.11 -15.19
N SER A 79 19.60 -2.33 -15.36
CA SER A 79 18.72 -3.51 -15.41
C SER A 79 17.96 -3.69 -14.10
N ILE A 80 18.68 -3.70 -12.97
CA ILE A 80 18.07 -3.85 -11.63
C ILE A 80 17.08 -2.71 -11.37
N LYS A 81 17.45 -1.48 -11.71
CA LYS A 81 16.57 -0.31 -11.60
C LYS A 81 15.28 -0.49 -12.39
N ASN A 82 15.35 -0.97 -13.62
CA ASN A 82 14.18 -1.19 -14.46
C ASN A 82 13.30 -2.33 -13.92
N ASP A 83 13.91 -3.42 -13.46
CA ASP A 83 13.18 -4.54 -12.85
C ASP A 83 12.41 -4.09 -11.60
N LEU A 84 13.04 -3.29 -10.73
CA LEU A 84 12.39 -2.71 -9.55
C LEU A 84 11.25 -1.74 -9.90
N LYS A 85 11.39 -0.94 -10.97
CA LYS A 85 10.32 -0.06 -11.46
C LYS A 85 9.15 -0.83 -12.09
N ALA A 86 9.39 -2.05 -12.56
CA ALA A 86 8.37 -2.91 -13.14
C ALA A 86 7.53 -3.67 -12.09
N VAL A 87 7.97 -3.69 -10.82
CA VAL A 87 7.20 -4.30 -9.72
C VAL A 87 5.86 -3.58 -9.53
N ASP A 88 4.79 -4.36 -9.47
CA ASP A 88 3.44 -3.87 -9.14
C ASP A 88 3.31 -3.67 -7.62
N ILE A 89 4.02 -2.66 -7.11
CA ILE A 89 4.06 -2.35 -5.69
C ILE A 89 2.67 -2.00 -5.13
N GLU A 90 1.77 -1.48 -5.96
CA GLU A 90 0.40 -1.16 -5.56
C GLU A 90 -0.36 -2.43 -5.20
N GLN A 91 -0.24 -3.47 -6.03
CA GLN A 91 -0.85 -4.76 -5.76
C GLN A 91 -0.24 -5.47 -4.54
N GLU A 92 1.08 -5.40 -4.35
CA GLU A 92 1.71 -5.93 -3.13
C GLU A 92 1.24 -5.20 -1.88
N MET A 93 1.15 -3.88 -1.93
CA MET A 93 0.66 -3.08 -0.81
C MET A 93 -0.82 -3.35 -0.53
N ILE A 94 -1.64 -3.61 -1.56
CA ILE A 94 -3.03 -4.01 -1.36
C ILE A 94 -3.12 -5.28 -0.51
N ILE A 95 -2.30 -6.28 -0.81
CA ILE A 95 -2.25 -7.52 -0.04
C ILE A 95 -1.85 -7.23 1.41
N VAL A 96 -0.82 -6.42 1.64
CA VAL A 96 -0.35 -6.08 2.99
C VAL A 96 -1.43 -5.38 3.81
N TYR A 97 -2.10 -4.37 3.25
CA TYR A 97 -3.17 -3.64 3.95
C TYR A 97 -4.39 -4.52 4.23
N GLN A 98 -4.76 -5.41 3.30
CA GLN A 98 -5.86 -6.36 3.50
C GLN A 98 -5.62 -7.34 4.67
N HIS A 99 -4.35 -7.71 4.92
CA HIS A 99 -3.98 -8.59 6.04
C HIS A 99 -3.78 -7.84 7.35
N THR A 100 -3.61 -6.51 7.30
CA THR A 100 -3.25 -5.70 8.47
C THR A 100 -4.46 -4.97 9.06
N TYR A 101 -5.34 -4.45 8.20
CA TYR A 101 -6.45 -3.60 8.61
C TYR A 101 -7.80 -4.21 8.24
N THR A 102 -8.76 -4.03 9.14
CA THR A 102 -10.16 -4.26 8.82
C THR A 102 -10.68 -3.20 7.84
N SER A 103 -11.76 -3.52 7.13
CA SER A 103 -12.42 -2.54 6.25
C SER A 103 -12.88 -1.28 6.99
N GLN A 104 -13.26 -1.38 8.27
CA GLN A 104 -13.69 -0.23 9.07
C GLN A 104 -12.52 0.69 9.42
N GLU A 105 -11.36 0.14 9.77
CA GLU A 105 -10.16 0.92 10.05
C GLU A 105 -9.65 1.63 8.79
N LEU A 106 -9.63 0.93 7.65
CA LEU A 106 -9.29 1.56 6.36
C LEU A 106 -10.24 2.71 6.01
N GLU A 107 -11.55 2.52 6.21
CA GLU A 107 -12.54 3.56 5.94
C GLU A 107 -12.34 4.78 6.85
N LEU A 108 -12.06 4.59 8.15
CA LEU A 108 -11.74 5.67 9.08
C LEU A 108 -10.45 6.40 8.68
N LEU A 109 -9.41 5.65 8.31
CA LEU A 109 -8.11 6.17 7.89
C LEU A 109 -8.27 7.05 6.64
N ILE A 110 -8.93 6.53 5.60
CA ILE A 110 -9.19 7.26 4.35
C ILE A 110 -10.01 8.51 4.63
N ASN A 111 -11.07 8.42 5.43
CA ASN A 111 -11.92 9.57 5.75
C ASN A 111 -11.14 10.67 6.47
N PHE A 112 -10.28 10.31 7.42
CA PHE A 112 -9.40 11.27 8.09
C PHE A 112 -8.45 11.93 7.08
N TYR A 113 -7.75 11.14 6.27
CA TYR A 113 -6.77 11.66 5.33
C TYR A 113 -7.36 12.41 4.13
N LYS A 114 -8.66 12.34 3.88
CA LYS A 114 -9.38 13.20 2.93
C LYS A 114 -9.64 14.62 3.45
N THR A 115 -9.55 14.85 4.76
CA THR A 115 -9.71 16.20 5.34
C THR A 115 -8.53 17.11 4.97
N PRO A 116 -8.69 18.45 4.98
CA PRO A 116 -7.58 19.38 4.78
C PRO A 116 -6.42 19.15 5.77
N GLU A 117 -6.72 18.85 7.02
CA GLU A 117 -5.74 18.57 8.07
C GLU A 117 -5.03 17.25 7.80
N GLY A 118 -5.76 16.19 7.46
CA GLY A 118 -5.20 14.90 7.08
C GLY A 118 -4.26 15.00 5.88
N GLN A 119 -4.67 15.71 4.83
CA GLN A 119 -3.81 16.00 3.67
C GLN A 119 -2.57 16.82 4.05
N SER A 120 -2.69 17.79 4.97
CA SER A 120 -1.55 18.54 5.48
C SER A 120 -0.57 17.64 6.21
N ILE A 121 -1.06 16.73 7.06
CA ILE A 121 -0.23 15.76 7.79
C ILE A 121 0.48 14.83 6.81
N LEU A 122 -0.22 14.30 5.80
CA LEU A 122 0.36 13.39 4.81
C LEU A 122 1.57 14.03 4.10
N LYS A 123 1.42 15.26 3.63
CA LYS A 123 2.52 16.03 2.99
C LYS A 123 3.65 16.34 3.98
N LYS A 124 3.32 16.72 5.21
CA LYS A 124 4.33 17.03 6.24
C LYS A 124 5.12 15.80 6.66
N ASN A 125 4.50 14.62 6.70
CA ASN A 125 5.17 13.37 7.02
C ASN A 125 6.19 13.00 5.93
N GLN A 126 5.87 13.19 4.65
CA GLN A 126 6.83 13.02 3.56
C GLN A 126 8.04 13.95 3.75
N HIS A 127 7.78 15.24 3.97
CA HIS A 127 8.85 16.22 4.18
C HIS A 127 9.68 15.97 5.46
N LEU A 128 9.04 15.46 6.52
CA LEU A 128 9.74 15.06 7.74
C LEU A 128 10.69 13.89 7.47
N SER A 129 10.26 12.88 6.73
CA SER A 129 11.08 11.73 6.36
C SER A 129 12.32 12.14 5.56
N GLU A 130 12.17 13.06 4.59
CA GLU A 130 13.30 13.63 3.84
C GLU A 130 14.33 14.29 4.78
N LYS A 131 13.86 15.16 5.69
CA LYS A 131 14.74 15.81 6.67
C LYS A 131 15.45 14.82 7.59
N LEU A 132 14.77 13.76 8.01
CA LEU A 132 15.38 12.71 8.84
C LEU A 132 16.47 11.97 8.07
N LYS A 133 16.26 11.71 6.78
CA LYS A 133 17.26 11.12 5.90
C LYS A 133 18.50 12.02 5.76
N ASP A 134 18.32 13.31 5.56
CA ASP A 134 19.44 14.27 5.50
C ASP A 134 20.28 14.27 6.78
N ILE A 135 19.60 14.24 7.95
CA ILE A 135 20.28 14.16 9.25
C ILE A 135 21.09 12.86 9.36
N GLN A 136 20.52 11.73 8.91
CA GLN A 136 21.19 10.44 8.92
C GLN A 136 22.42 10.44 8.01
N ILE A 137 22.29 10.93 6.76
CA ILE A 137 23.40 11.03 5.79
C ILE A 137 24.52 11.89 6.36
N LYS A 138 24.20 13.04 6.98
CA LYS A 138 25.18 13.91 7.61
C LYS A 138 25.97 13.20 8.70
N HIS A 139 25.31 12.42 9.56
CA HIS A 139 26.00 11.66 10.61
C HIS A 139 26.86 10.53 10.04
N ILE A 140 26.38 9.83 9.00
CA ILE A 140 27.18 8.80 8.31
C ILE A 140 28.45 9.42 7.73
N GLN A 141 28.36 10.56 7.04
CA GLN A 141 29.52 11.26 6.49
C GLN A 141 30.51 11.72 7.56
N GLN A 142 30.03 12.17 8.71
CA GLN A 142 30.88 12.53 9.85
C GLN A 142 31.62 11.31 10.42
N LEU A 143 30.92 10.17 10.52
CA LEU A 143 31.52 8.92 10.98
C LEU A 143 32.56 8.38 9.99
N MET A 144 32.27 8.39 8.68
CA MET A 144 33.23 7.99 7.64
C MET A 144 34.53 8.81 7.74
N LYS A 145 34.42 10.14 7.80
CA LYS A 145 35.61 11.02 7.98
C LYS A 145 36.41 10.71 9.24
N LYS A 146 35.73 10.37 10.34
CA LYS A 146 36.39 10.01 11.60
C LYS A 146 37.21 8.72 11.46
N TYR A 147 36.68 7.72 10.76
CA TYR A 147 37.32 6.42 10.62
C TYR A 147 38.36 6.38 9.49
N ASP A 148 38.15 7.10 8.39
CA ASP A 148 39.14 7.25 7.31
C ASP A 148 40.40 7.98 7.80
N ALA A 149 40.26 8.96 8.71
CA ALA A 149 41.39 9.70 9.30
C ALA A 149 42.20 8.88 10.33
N THR A 150 41.77 7.65 10.65
CA THR A 150 42.46 6.73 11.58
C THR A 150 43.15 5.55 10.88
N THR A 151 43.08 5.48 9.56
CA THR A 151 43.82 4.54 8.67
C THR A 151 44.87 5.29 7.88
#